data_AF-A0A2H1VPG6-F1
#
_entry.id   AF-A0A2H1VPG6-F1
#
_cell.length_a   1.000
_cell.length_b   1.000
_cell.length_c   1.000
_cell.angle_alpha   90.00
_cell.angle_beta   90.00
_cell.angle_gamma   90.00
#
_symmetry.space_group_name_H-M   'P 1'
#
loop_
_entity.id
_entity.type
_entity.pdbx_description
1 polymer ?
#
loop_
_entity_poly.entity_id
_entity_poly.type
_entity_poly.pdbx_seq_one_letter_code
_entity_poly.pdbx_strand_id
1 'polypeptide(L)'
;MSSKPKRARRFWKRKLYRKKKNGLEDVLGGREHNMEKSKREIHLEISCIEVSSRLYWDYKARFLLSGIPACLTESPCKHQMVVNERGKQVSDRIESAFKIDYNTNAWYEALELAQMSINPHQFISPDMLQAIVEIMLNTQENVCEDYSGIHIVSMCQQILAKNFSYHPPCQDKNIRDCYIKFLTSPMLLRDQEYTNKLQYEYQKGVVKYCLNRLEHELSVHSVDGPLMNKDKKIPHHLKNTVQGADWEKRCDNFEFLNRPERIKRLVAVLESIIDLLQTDLAICHSKYTYNLGTHILKSEKPLMTFILWPGNIRYCGTVNKNCTQIMRVFVYLCHLGYPSYMLDVVANWLNTMVQTFYLCETDATSDYPHIDKYCNHLGNEFYKIITKVSVESIERILVRIQPPFLKYHIAMIYIKNAFPVRDDCILKILTRFIRQQQWLRYQDTNQPFQLMPGFHVLKHLFVRLINKNLDWIYGDPEEELTTYSKLGEKSLPPGAASTGAASAAASARHNVHVTLQHAVHILYLTLEAFLETYNLYGVQKLWCIWNSSVLDGKELLRRLTEKTNYTLSDDYIRKYDDNLTALQELQNVFYGNVGKENVPEIMRVFAKLLPLYELEEEA
;
A
#
# COMPACT_ATOMS: atom_id res chain seq x y z
N MET A 1 -42.09 -86.34 -40.72
CA MET A 1 -41.20 -85.64 -41.67
C MET A 1 -41.46 -84.14 -41.55
N SER A 2 -40.45 -83.29 -41.84
CA SER A 2 -40.35 -81.82 -41.60
C SER A 2 -39.93 -81.45 -40.17
N SER A 3 -38.66 -81.14 -39.82
CA SER A 3 -37.60 -80.23 -40.30
C SER A 3 -37.64 -78.80 -39.69
N LYS A 4 -36.80 -78.60 -38.65
CA LYS A 4 -36.05 -77.42 -38.11
C LYS A 4 -36.31 -76.00 -38.70
N PRO A 5 -36.07 -74.87 -37.96
CA PRO A 5 -34.88 -74.69 -37.09
C PRO A 5 -35.00 -73.82 -35.79
N LYS A 6 -34.38 -74.32 -34.71
CA LYS A 6 -34.15 -73.65 -33.40
C LYS A 6 -32.85 -72.80 -33.32
N ARG A 7 -32.37 -72.17 -34.40
CA ARG A 7 -31.04 -71.50 -34.40
C ARG A 7 -30.99 -69.97 -34.56
N ALA A 8 -32.11 -69.26 -34.70
CA ALA A 8 -32.08 -67.78 -34.87
C ALA A 8 -32.26 -66.96 -33.57
N ARG A 9 -32.75 -67.55 -32.46
CA ARG A 9 -33.08 -66.79 -31.22
C ARG A 9 -31.93 -66.57 -30.23
N ARG A 10 -30.76 -67.21 -30.41
CA ARG A 10 -29.60 -67.03 -29.52
C ARG A 10 -28.59 -65.96 -29.98
N PHE A 11 -28.65 -65.52 -31.25
CA PHE A 11 -27.73 -64.51 -31.76
C PHE A 11 -28.18 -63.06 -31.47
N TRP A 12 -29.51 -62.82 -31.45
CA TRP A 12 -30.07 -61.49 -31.18
C TRP A 12 -30.03 -61.08 -29.69
N LYS A 13 -30.12 -62.02 -28.75
CA LYS A 13 -30.02 -61.70 -27.31
C LYS A 13 -28.61 -61.31 -26.86
N ARG A 14 -27.54 -61.80 -27.51
CA ARG A 14 -26.16 -61.40 -27.21
C ARG A 14 -25.78 -60.04 -27.83
N LYS A 15 -26.34 -59.67 -28.98
CA LYS A 15 -26.09 -58.37 -29.63
C LYS A 15 -26.83 -57.22 -28.93
N LEU A 16 -28.03 -57.45 -28.40
CA LEU A 16 -28.76 -56.48 -27.56
C LEU A 16 -28.15 -56.30 -26.17
N TYR A 17 -27.59 -57.34 -25.55
CA TYR A 17 -26.86 -57.20 -24.27
C TYR A 17 -25.51 -56.48 -24.43
N ARG A 18 -24.76 -56.71 -25.53
CA ARG A 18 -23.53 -55.94 -25.83
C ARG A 18 -23.80 -54.49 -26.23
N LYS A 19 -24.89 -54.19 -26.98
CA LYS A 19 -25.28 -52.78 -27.26
C LYS A 19 -25.80 -52.05 -26.02
N LYS A 20 -26.50 -52.73 -25.10
CA LYS A 20 -26.90 -52.14 -23.81
C LYS A 20 -25.74 -52.00 -22.83
N LYS A 21 -24.75 -52.90 -22.87
CA LYS A 21 -23.55 -52.83 -22.02
C LYS A 21 -22.57 -51.76 -22.51
N ASN A 22 -22.32 -51.67 -23.81
CA ASN A 22 -21.50 -50.60 -24.39
C ASN A 22 -22.20 -49.23 -24.28
N GLY A 23 -23.53 -49.17 -24.45
CA GLY A 23 -24.30 -47.94 -24.19
C GLY A 23 -24.47 -47.59 -22.71
N LEU A 24 -24.29 -48.53 -21.78
CA LEU A 24 -24.19 -48.23 -20.33
C LEU A 24 -22.76 -47.82 -19.96
N GLU A 25 -21.74 -48.43 -20.55
CA GLU A 25 -20.32 -48.08 -20.33
C GLU A 25 -19.99 -46.71 -20.94
N ASP A 26 -20.59 -46.32 -22.08
CA ASP A 26 -20.48 -44.97 -22.65
C ASP A 26 -21.28 -43.92 -21.83
N VAL A 27 -22.41 -44.31 -21.23
CA VAL A 27 -23.23 -43.42 -20.36
C VAL A 27 -22.68 -43.35 -18.94
N LEU A 28 -22.06 -44.42 -18.43
CA LEU A 28 -21.36 -44.46 -17.14
C LEU A 28 -20.00 -43.79 -17.26
N GLY A 29 -19.23 -44.04 -18.33
CA GLY A 29 -17.98 -43.32 -18.63
C GLY A 29 -18.24 -41.84 -18.91
N GLY A 30 -19.33 -41.50 -19.60
CA GLY A 30 -19.78 -40.11 -19.74
C GLY A 30 -20.27 -39.48 -18.43
N ARG A 31 -20.84 -40.25 -17.49
CA ARG A 31 -21.23 -39.78 -16.15
C ARG A 31 -20.04 -39.65 -15.21
N GLU A 32 -19.10 -40.58 -15.24
CA GLU A 32 -17.85 -40.54 -14.47
C GLU A 32 -16.98 -39.39 -14.93
N HIS A 33 -16.83 -39.20 -16.25
CA HIS A 33 -16.08 -38.07 -16.80
C HIS A 33 -16.76 -36.71 -16.48
N ASN A 34 -18.10 -36.64 -16.53
CA ASN A 34 -18.84 -35.43 -16.11
C ASN A 34 -18.78 -35.18 -14.59
N MET A 35 -18.79 -36.24 -13.76
CA MET A 35 -18.61 -36.10 -12.31
C MET A 35 -17.20 -35.65 -11.96
N GLU A 36 -16.18 -36.17 -12.64
CA GLU A 36 -14.79 -35.78 -12.41
C GLU A 36 -14.52 -34.35 -12.88
N LYS A 37 -15.11 -33.95 -14.02
CA LYS A 37 -15.07 -32.56 -14.48
C LYS A 37 -15.73 -31.61 -13.47
N SER A 38 -16.93 -31.95 -13.01
CA SER A 38 -17.65 -31.18 -11.99
C SER A 38 -16.89 -31.12 -10.65
N LYS A 39 -16.20 -32.19 -10.27
CA LYS A 39 -15.34 -32.23 -9.08
C LYS A 39 -14.15 -31.27 -9.22
N ARG A 40 -13.47 -31.26 -10.37
CA ARG A 40 -12.33 -30.36 -10.64
C ARG A 40 -12.74 -28.89 -10.65
N GLU A 41 -13.92 -28.57 -11.18
CA GLU A 41 -14.50 -27.22 -11.18
C GLU A 41 -14.76 -26.73 -9.74
N ILE A 42 -15.40 -27.56 -8.90
CA ILE A 42 -15.66 -27.23 -7.48
C ILE A 42 -14.34 -27.05 -6.71
N HIS A 43 -13.33 -27.88 -6.97
CA HIS A 43 -12.03 -27.76 -6.32
C HIS A 43 -11.26 -26.51 -6.75
N LEU A 44 -11.42 -26.07 -8.00
CA LEU A 44 -10.86 -24.81 -8.47
C LEU A 44 -11.50 -23.64 -7.71
N GLU A 45 -12.84 -23.62 -7.63
CA GLU A 45 -13.60 -22.62 -6.88
C GLU A 45 -13.12 -22.51 -5.41
N ILE A 46 -13.01 -23.65 -4.71
CA ILE A 46 -12.49 -23.70 -3.33
C ILE A 46 -11.09 -23.07 -3.25
N SER A 47 -10.20 -23.42 -4.18
CA SER A 47 -8.82 -22.93 -4.22
C SER A 47 -8.78 -21.41 -4.41
N CYS A 48 -9.58 -20.89 -5.34
CA CYS A 48 -9.70 -19.47 -5.60
C CYS A 48 -10.23 -18.70 -4.39
N ILE A 49 -11.29 -19.20 -3.75
CA ILE A 49 -11.88 -18.58 -2.55
C ILE A 49 -10.86 -18.58 -1.41
N GLU A 50 -10.17 -19.69 -1.18
CA GLU A 50 -9.21 -19.80 -0.08
C GLU A 50 -8.00 -18.86 -0.27
N VAL A 51 -7.44 -18.77 -1.48
CA VAL A 51 -6.33 -17.84 -1.75
C VAL A 51 -6.77 -16.39 -1.67
N SER A 52 -7.87 -16.04 -2.33
CA SER A 52 -8.37 -14.67 -2.40
C SER A 52 -8.82 -14.17 -1.02
N SER A 53 -9.53 -14.99 -0.24
CA SER A 53 -9.90 -14.65 1.15
C SER A 53 -8.70 -14.48 2.08
N ARG A 54 -7.65 -15.31 1.95
CA ARG A 54 -6.41 -15.15 2.74
C ARG A 54 -5.74 -13.81 2.47
N LEU A 55 -5.69 -13.37 1.22
CA LEU A 55 -5.14 -12.05 0.85
C LEU A 55 -6.04 -10.91 1.33
N TYR A 56 -7.35 -11.07 1.22
CA TYR A 56 -8.34 -10.09 1.67
C TYR A 56 -8.25 -9.81 3.18
N TRP A 57 -8.07 -10.87 3.98
CA TRP A 57 -8.01 -10.82 5.44
C TRP A 57 -6.58 -10.69 6.03
N ASP A 58 -5.51 -10.65 5.21
CA ASP A 58 -4.14 -10.36 5.69
C ASP A 58 -4.00 -8.85 5.99
N TYR A 59 -4.56 -8.43 7.14
CA TYR A 59 -4.56 -7.03 7.56
C TYR A 59 -3.15 -6.44 7.61
N LYS A 60 -2.16 -7.22 8.05
CA LYS A 60 -0.78 -6.76 8.19
C LYS A 60 -0.20 -6.40 6.82
N ALA A 61 -0.26 -7.31 5.86
CA ALA A 61 0.27 -7.05 4.51
C ALA A 61 -0.54 -5.98 3.77
N ARG A 62 -1.88 -6.03 3.88
CA ARG A 62 -2.76 -5.15 3.12
C ARG A 62 -2.68 -3.68 3.57
N PHE A 63 -2.67 -3.44 4.87
CA PHE A 63 -2.62 -2.09 5.42
C PHE A 63 -1.19 -1.64 5.75
N LEU A 64 -0.18 -2.49 5.55
CA LEU A 64 1.23 -2.24 5.87
C LEU A 64 1.43 -1.89 7.36
N LEU A 65 0.80 -2.68 8.24
CA LEU A 65 0.85 -2.46 9.68
C LEU A 65 2.20 -2.88 10.26
N SER A 66 2.84 -2.01 11.04
CA SER A 66 4.05 -2.32 11.82
C SER A 66 3.79 -3.47 12.81
N GLY A 67 2.61 -3.49 13.44
CA GLY A 67 2.13 -4.58 14.28
C GLY A 67 0.61 -4.74 14.16
N ILE A 68 0.10 -5.96 14.38
CA ILE A 68 -1.35 -6.18 14.43
C ILE A 68 -1.87 -5.63 15.77
N PRO A 69 -2.81 -4.67 15.77
CA PRO A 69 -3.39 -4.16 17.00
C PRO A 69 -3.97 -5.28 17.86
N ALA A 70 -3.79 -5.20 19.18
CA ALA A 70 -4.29 -6.21 20.12
C ALA A 70 -5.82 -6.35 20.14
N CYS A 71 -6.55 -5.45 19.49
CA CYS A 71 -7.98 -5.56 19.29
C CYS A 71 -8.38 -6.38 18.05
N LEU A 72 -7.43 -6.68 17.15
CA LEU A 72 -7.63 -7.43 15.90
C LEU A 72 -7.09 -8.87 15.95
N THR A 73 -6.59 -9.32 17.11
CA THR A 73 -6.11 -10.70 17.28
C THR A 73 -7.23 -11.73 17.17
N GLU A 74 -8.46 -11.32 17.47
CA GLU A 74 -9.69 -12.08 17.22
C GLU A 74 -10.49 -11.29 16.18
N SER A 75 -10.98 -11.97 15.13
CA SER A 75 -11.88 -11.39 14.14
C SER A 75 -13.30 -11.86 14.43
N PRO A 76 -14.27 -10.94 14.60
CA PRO A 76 -14.15 -9.49 14.45
C PRO A 76 -13.52 -8.80 15.68
N CYS A 77 -13.11 -7.53 15.51
CA CYS A 77 -12.50 -6.72 16.57
C CYS A 77 -13.20 -6.87 17.94
N LYS A 78 -12.43 -7.16 19.00
CA LYS A 78 -12.97 -7.44 20.35
C LYS A 78 -13.80 -6.30 20.95
N HIS A 79 -13.58 -5.07 20.50
CA HIS A 79 -14.33 -3.88 20.95
C HIS A 79 -15.65 -3.67 20.18
N GLN A 80 -16.05 -4.59 19.28
CA GLN A 80 -17.34 -4.50 18.59
C GLN A 80 -18.53 -4.64 19.56
N MET A 81 -18.35 -5.34 20.70
CA MET A 81 -19.44 -5.73 21.62
C MET A 81 -19.24 -5.26 23.07
N VAL A 82 -18.05 -4.77 23.45
CA VAL A 82 -17.69 -4.49 24.86
C VAL A 82 -17.69 -2.98 25.12
N VAL A 83 -18.60 -2.51 26.00
CA VAL A 83 -18.76 -1.10 26.41
C VAL A 83 -17.97 -0.77 27.70
N ASN A 84 -17.25 -1.75 28.26
CA ASN A 84 -16.97 -1.75 29.71
C ASN A 84 -15.64 -1.10 30.13
N GLU A 85 -14.64 -0.96 29.25
CA GLU A 85 -13.38 -0.28 29.59
C GLU A 85 -13.24 1.04 28.84
N ARG A 86 -13.81 2.10 29.43
CA ARG A 86 -13.69 3.46 28.90
C ARG A 86 -12.38 4.07 29.37
N GLY A 87 -11.44 4.25 28.45
CA GLY A 87 -10.32 5.16 28.67
C GLY A 87 -10.85 6.55 28.98
N LYS A 88 -10.31 7.20 30.00
CA LYS A 88 -10.63 8.59 30.35
C LYS A 88 -9.53 9.50 29.82
N GLN A 89 -9.88 10.70 29.39
CA GLN A 89 -8.86 11.70 29.11
C GLN A 89 -8.10 12.03 30.41
N VAL A 90 -6.82 12.38 30.30
CA VAL A 90 -6.07 12.97 31.41
C VAL A 90 -6.80 14.18 32.01
N SER A 91 -6.58 14.42 33.29
CA SER A 91 -7.24 15.53 33.99
C SER A 91 -6.67 16.88 33.58
N ASP A 92 -7.48 17.93 33.72
CA ASP A 92 -7.08 19.32 33.45
C ASP A 92 -5.83 19.74 34.22
N ARG A 93 -5.59 19.16 35.40
CA ARG A 93 -4.39 19.40 36.21
C ARG A 93 -3.12 18.90 35.51
N ILE A 94 -3.16 17.68 34.96
CA ILE A 94 -2.03 17.09 34.22
C ILE A 94 -1.80 17.88 32.93
N GLU A 95 -2.87 18.20 32.22
CA GLU A 95 -2.79 19.00 30.99
C GLU A 95 -2.20 20.40 31.25
N SER A 96 -2.58 21.03 32.37
CA SER A 96 -2.02 22.33 32.77
C SER A 96 -0.55 22.24 33.13
N ALA A 97 -0.13 21.19 33.85
CA ALA A 97 1.28 20.96 34.16
C ALA A 97 2.11 20.76 32.88
N PHE A 98 1.61 19.92 31.97
CA PHE A 98 2.23 19.71 30.66
C PHE A 98 2.34 21.02 29.87
N LYS A 99 1.28 21.85 29.86
CA LYS A 99 1.28 23.15 29.17
C LYS A 99 2.30 24.12 29.75
N ILE A 100 2.57 24.08 31.07
CA ILE A 100 3.61 24.89 31.70
C ILE A 100 4.98 24.48 31.16
N ASP A 101 5.34 23.20 31.23
CA ASP A 101 6.65 22.69 30.80
C ASP A 101 6.84 22.86 29.27
N TYR A 102 5.78 22.62 28.51
CA TYR A 102 5.76 22.90 27.08
C TYR A 102 6.05 24.38 26.79
N ASN A 103 5.39 25.32 27.48
CA ASN A 103 5.55 26.76 27.26
C ASN A 103 6.89 27.32 27.73
N THR A 104 7.57 26.67 28.68
CA THR A 104 8.91 27.05 29.16
C THR A 104 10.04 26.43 28.33
N ASN A 105 9.73 25.68 27.26
CA ASN A 105 10.68 24.89 26.47
C ASN A 105 11.40 23.80 27.28
N ALA A 106 10.82 23.36 28.40
CA ALA A 106 11.22 22.17 29.14
C ALA A 106 10.60 20.92 28.46
N TRP A 107 10.96 20.71 27.19
CA TRP A 107 10.30 19.73 26.34
C TRP A 107 10.53 18.29 26.80
N TYR A 108 11.73 17.98 27.32
CA TYR A 108 12.03 16.66 27.84
C TYR A 108 11.11 16.32 29.03
N GLU A 109 10.97 17.23 29.99
CA GLU A 109 10.11 17.10 31.17
C GLU A 109 8.62 17.01 30.79
N ALA A 110 8.18 17.84 29.83
CA ALA A 110 6.82 17.79 29.30
C ALA A 110 6.52 16.41 28.69
N LEU A 111 7.46 15.86 27.93
CA LEU A 111 7.31 14.56 27.29
C LEU A 111 7.37 13.40 28.31
N GLU A 112 8.21 13.46 29.34
CA GLU A 112 8.20 12.48 30.44
C GLU A 112 6.84 12.48 31.15
N LEU A 113 6.28 13.66 31.44
CA LEU A 113 4.95 13.79 32.03
C LEU A 113 3.88 13.18 31.12
N ALA A 114 3.92 13.44 29.81
CA ALA A 114 3.00 12.84 28.85
C ALA A 114 3.13 11.31 28.83
N GLN A 115 4.36 10.79 28.81
CA GLN A 115 4.64 9.36 28.79
C GLN A 115 4.11 8.65 30.04
N MET A 116 4.29 9.24 31.22
CA MET A 116 3.79 8.72 32.51
C MET A 116 2.26 8.77 32.59
N SER A 117 1.63 9.72 31.90
CA SER A 117 0.18 9.92 31.94
C SER A 117 -0.60 8.94 31.05
N ILE A 118 0.06 8.30 30.08
CA ILE A 118 -0.56 7.32 29.19
C ILE A 118 -0.51 5.92 29.82
N ASN A 119 -1.68 5.33 30.05
CA ASN A 119 -1.86 3.97 30.57
C ASN A 119 -3.19 3.38 30.05
N PRO A 120 -3.48 2.08 30.21
CA PRO A 120 -4.70 1.46 29.65
C PRO A 120 -6.04 2.16 29.98
N HIS A 121 -6.08 2.96 31.04
CA HIS A 121 -7.28 3.69 31.47
C HIS A 121 -7.23 5.20 31.21
N GLN A 122 -6.09 5.76 30.78
CA GLN A 122 -5.92 7.20 30.59
C GLN A 122 -5.18 7.56 29.30
N PHE A 123 -5.84 8.37 28.47
CA PHE A 123 -5.31 8.88 27.20
C PHE A 123 -5.09 10.39 27.23
N ILE A 124 -4.14 10.89 26.45
CA ILE A 124 -3.81 12.34 26.40
C ILE A 124 -4.76 13.12 25.48
N SER A 125 -4.95 14.41 25.77
CA SER A 125 -5.92 15.25 25.06
C SER A 125 -5.44 15.67 23.65
N PRO A 126 -6.35 16.17 22.78
CA PRO A 126 -5.97 16.66 21.45
C PRO A 126 -4.91 17.76 21.50
N ASP A 127 -4.99 18.67 22.47
CA ASP A 127 -4.03 19.77 22.66
C ASP A 127 -2.64 19.23 22.99
N MET A 128 -2.56 18.24 23.88
CA MET A 128 -1.28 17.58 24.21
C MET A 128 -0.70 16.84 23.00
N LEU A 129 -1.53 16.12 22.24
CA LEU A 129 -1.09 15.45 21.00
C LEU A 129 -0.53 16.46 19.98
N GLN A 130 -1.20 17.61 19.80
CA GLN A 130 -0.71 18.67 18.91
C GLN A 130 0.57 19.31 19.43
N ALA A 131 0.68 19.54 20.74
CA ALA A 131 1.89 20.09 21.35
C ALA A 131 3.10 19.14 21.21
N ILE A 132 2.89 17.82 21.33
CA ILE A 132 3.94 16.82 21.05
C ILE A 132 4.42 16.93 19.60
N VAL A 133 3.52 17.13 18.63
CA VAL A 133 3.91 17.38 17.24
C VAL A 133 4.66 18.71 17.08
N GLU A 134 4.24 19.76 17.77
CA GLU A 134 4.97 21.03 17.76
C GLU A 134 6.39 20.87 18.34
N ILE A 135 6.57 20.07 19.39
CA ILE A 135 7.91 19.72 19.88
C ILE A 135 8.70 19.01 18.77
N MET A 136 8.11 18.05 18.06
CA MET A 136 8.79 17.32 16.98
C MET A 136 9.29 18.25 15.87
N LEU A 137 8.50 19.27 15.52
CA LEU A 137 8.84 20.22 14.47
C LEU A 137 9.89 21.23 14.91
N ASN A 138 9.82 21.71 16.15
CA ASN A 138 10.64 22.85 16.59
C ASN A 138 11.96 22.44 17.26
N THR A 139 12.13 21.17 17.62
CA THR A 139 13.33 20.72 18.35
C THR A 139 14.64 20.97 17.59
N GLN A 140 15.57 21.66 18.25
CA GLN A 140 16.93 21.94 17.78
C GLN A 140 17.96 21.06 18.50
N GLU A 141 19.16 20.93 17.94
CA GLU A 141 20.30 20.40 18.68
C GLU A 141 20.80 21.45 19.68
N ASN A 142 20.95 21.04 20.94
CA ASN A 142 21.50 21.88 21.99
C ASN A 142 22.76 21.22 22.54
N VAL A 143 23.91 21.88 22.37
CA VAL A 143 25.23 21.37 22.81
C VAL A 143 25.32 21.28 24.35
N CYS A 144 24.44 21.98 25.06
CA CYS A 144 24.42 22.05 26.52
C CYS A 144 23.46 21.06 27.19
N GLU A 145 22.67 20.30 26.44
CA GLU A 145 21.73 19.30 26.98
C GLU A 145 22.27 17.88 26.74
N ASP A 146 22.02 16.97 27.70
CA ASP A 146 22.51 15.57 27.64
C ASP A 146 21.77 14.71 26.58
N TYR A 147 20.90 15.32 25.77
CA TYR A 147 20.11 14.66 24.76
C TYR A 147 20.16 15.39 23.41
N SER A 148 20.09 14.64 22.32
CA SER A 148 20.05 15.19 20.96
C SER A 148 18.62 15.56 20.54
N GLY A 149 18.50 16.47 19.56
CA GLY A 149 17.20 16.79 18.97
C GLY A 149 16.55 15.61 18.24
N ILE A 150 17.31 14.59 17.85
CA ILE A 150 16.79 13.33 17.30
C ILE A 150 16.19 12.47 18.41
N HIS A 151 16.83 12.42 19.57
CA HIS A 151 16.32 11.69 20.74
C HIS A 151 14.95 12.18 21.17
N ILE A 152 14.76 13.51 21.27
CA ILE A 152 13.46 14.12 21.60
C ILE A 152 12.39 13.75 20.57
N VAL A 153 12.70 13.76 19.27
CA VAL A 153 11.75 13.35 18.24
C VAL A 153 11.38 11.88 18.37
N SER A 154 12.36 11.01 18.62
CA SER A 154 12.08 9.59 18.90
C SER A 154 11.17 9.42 20.11
N MET A 155 11.40 10.18 21.19
CA MET A 155 10.55 10.14 22.38
C MET A 155 9.11 10.58 22.09
N CYS A 156 8.92 11.64 21.30
CA CYS A 156 7.60 12.03 20.81
C CYS A 156 6.91 10.90 20.03
N GLN A 157 7.60 10.27 19.07
CA GLN A 157 7.04 9.16 18.28
C GLN A 157 6.64 7.98 19.18
N GLN A 158 7.46 7.65 20.19
CA GLN A 158 7.15 6.60 21.16
C GLN A 158 5.91 6.93 21.99
N ILE A 159 5.76 8.19 22.43
CA ILE A 159 4.59 8.64 23.20
C ILE A 159 3.32 8.54 22.34
N LEU A 160 3.37 9.00 21.08
CA LEU A 160 2.26 8.89 20.14
C LEU A 160 1.89 7.42 19.89
N ALA A 161 2.88 6.57 19.57
CA ALA A 161 2.68 5.15 19.35
C ALA A 161 2.10 4.44 20.58
N LYS A 162 2.57 4.77 21.79
CA LYS A 162 2.04 4.26 23.07
C LYS A 162 0.57 4.66 23.25
N ASN A 163 0.23 5.93 23.00
CA ASN A 163 -1.15 6.41 23.11
C ASN A 163 -2.08 5.69 22.12
N PHE A 164 -1.68 5.57 20.85
CA PHE A 164 -2.48 4.89 19.82
C PHE A 164 -2.64 3.38 20.09
N SER A 165 -1.62 2.74 20.66
CA SER A 165 -1.63 1.32 20.98
C SER A 165 -2.53 0.99 22.17
N TYR A 166 -2.48 1.77 23.25
CA TYR A 166 -3.36 1.57 24.40
C TYR A 166 -4.79 2.03 24.16
N HIS A 167 -4.98 3.02 23.28
CA HIS A 167 -6.27 3.65 23.03
C HIS A 167 -6.62 3.63 21.54
N PRO A 168 -6.93 2.45 20.97
CA PRO A 168 -7.32 2.37 19.57
C PRO A 168 -8.66 3.09 19.34
N PRO A 169 -8.89 3.69 18.15
CA PRO A 169 -10.11 4.47 17.86
C PRO A 169 -11.44 3.70 17.98
N CYS A 170 -11.41 2.36 18.01
CA CYS A 170 -12.62 1.54 18.21
C CYS A 170 -13.07 1.39 19.65
N GLN A 171 -12.23 1.74 20.64
CA GLN A 171 -12.51 1.46 22.05
C GLN A 171 -13.62 2.36 22.61
N ASP A 172 -13.58 3.66 22.33
CA ASP A 172 -14.55 4.63 22.86
C ASP A 172 -14.74 5.80 21.88
N LYS A 173 -15.96 6.35 21.84
CA LYS A 173 -16.29 7.49 20.98
C LYS A 173 -15.47 8.74 21.33
N ASN A 174 -15.17 8.97 22.61
CA ASN A 174 -14.35 10.10 23.05
C ASN A 174 -12.91 9.97 22.56
N ILE A 175 -12.35 8.75 22.49
CA ILE A 175 -11.03 8.49 21.91
C ILE A 175 -11.06 8.80 20.41
N ARG A 176 -12.10 8.34 19.70
CA ARG A 176 -12.28 8.67 18.28
C ARG A 176 -12.39 10.18 18.04
N ASP A 177 -13.21 10.87 18.84
CA ASP A 177 -13.40 12.32 18.76
C ASP A 177 -12.09 13.07 19.11
N CYS A 178 -11.30 12.54 20.04
CA CYS A 178 -9.97 13.05 20.37
C CYS A 178 -9.05 13.02 19.13
N TYR A 179 -8.97 11.88 18.44
CA TYR A 179 -8.14 11.77 17.24
C TYR A 179 -8.65 12.59 16.05
N ILE A 180 -9.96 12.70 15.86
CA ILE A 180 -10.51 13.60 14.84
C ILE A 180 -10.07 15.04 15.11
N LYS A 181 -10.19 15.51 16.36
CA LYS A 181 -9.73 16.85 16.77
C LYS A 181 -8.23 17.01 16.61
N PHE A 182 -7.43 16.04 17.04
CA PHE A 182 -5.98 16.06 16.85
C PHE A 182 -5.60 16.28 15.38
N LEU A 183 -6.22 15.52 14.47
CA LEU A 183 -5.89 15.56 13.04
C LEU A 183 -6.37 16.83 12.32
N THR A 184 -7.52 17.39 12.73
CA THR A 184 -8.25 18.38 11.93
C THR A 184 -8.45 19.74 12.59
N SER A 185 -8.29 19.86 13.92
CA SER A 185 -8.38 21.14 14.62
C SER A 185 -7.15 21.99 14.31
N PRO A 186 -7.28 23.34 14.27
CA PRO A 186 -6.16 24.25 14.11
C PRO A 186 -4.98 23.91 15.03
N MET A 187 -3.75 23.95 14.51
CA MET A 187 -2.56 23.84 15.36
C MET A 187 -2.41 25.10 16.23
N LEU A 188 -1.83 24.95 17.42
CA LEU A 188 -1.58 26.06 18.34
C LEU A 188 -0.46 26.96 17.79
N LEU A 189 -0.72 28.28 17.73
CA LEU A 189 0.33 29.28 17.54
C LEU A 189 0.87 29.68 18.90
N ARG A 190 2.20 29.72 19.07
CA ARG A 190 2.78 30.37 20.24
C ARG A 190 2.88 31.86 19.98
N ASP A 191 2.54 32.66 20.99
CA ASP A 191 2.74 34.10 20.94
C ASP A 191 4.23 34.38 20.70
N GLN A 192 4.54 35.32 19.79
CA GLN A 192 5.91 35.72 19.42
C GLN A 192 6.70 34.75 18.53
N GLU A 193 6.09 33.67 18.01
CA GLU A 193 6.74 32.81 17.01
C GLU A 193 6.91 33.51 15.67
N TYR A 194 8.15 33.63 15.20
CA TYR A 194 8.43 33.97 13.81
C TYR A 194 8.18 32.76 12.91
N THR A 195 6.93 32.59 12.48
CA THR A 195 6.50 31.44 11.68
C THR A 195 5.78 31.86 10.40
N ASN A 196 5.92 31.05 9.35
CA ASN A 196 5.15 31.15 8.12
C ASN A 196 3.97 30.16 8.09
N LYS A 197 3.60 29.56 9.23
CA LYS A 197 2.51 28.56 9.38
C LYS A 197 1.22 28.95 8.66
N LEU A 198 0.85 30.24 8.66
CA LEU A 198 -0.34 30.76 7.97
C LEU A 198 -0.35 30.46 6.46
N GLN A 199 0.83 30.48 5.81
CA GLN A 199 0.99 30.20 4.38
C GLN A 199 0.70 28.73 4.05
N TYR A 200 0.82 27.83 5.03
CA TYR A 200 0.69 26.38 4.88
C TYR A 200 -0.61 25.83 5.49
N GLU A 201 -1.57 26.70 5.79
CA GLU A 201 -2.91 26.33 6.26
C GLU A 201 -2.95 25.57 7.59
N TYR A 202 -2.12 25.95 8.57
CA TYR A 202 -2.12 25.34 9.92
C TYR A 202 -3.50 25.33 10.61
N GLN A 203 -4.37 26.28 10.26
CA GLN A 203 -5.76 26.35 10.73
C GLN A 203 -6.64 25.18 10.26
N LYS A 204 -6.18 24.37 9.30
CA LYS A 204 -6.86 23.16 8.81
C LYS A 204 -6.36 21.87 9.48
N GLY A 205 -5.50 22.02 10.49
CA GLY A 205 -4.96 20.92 11.29
C GLY A 205 -3.62 20.36 10.83
N VAL A 206 -3.06 19.52 11.69
CA VAL A 206 -1.67 19.02 11.59
C VAL A 206 -1.37 18.34 10.26
N VAL A 207 -2.30 17.51 9.76
CA VAL A 207 -2.09 16.77 8.52
C VAL A 207 -1.99 17.72 7.34
N LYS A 208 -2.88 18.72 7.28
CA LYS A 208 -2.92 19.65 6.16
C LYS A 208 -1.69 20.55 6.16
N TYR A 209 -1.28 21.02 7.35
CA TYR A 209 -0.04 21.76 7.53
C TYR A 209 1.17 20.98 7.05
N CYS A 210 1.39 19.77 7.58
CA CYS A 210 2.56 18.96 7.25
C CYS A 210 2.60 18.60 5.76
N LEU A 211 1.46 18.28 5.16
CA LEU A 211 1.37 17.97 3.73
C LEU A 211 1.73 19.18 2.85
N ASN A 212 1.14 20.34 3.13
CA ASN A 212 1.41 21.57 2.39
C ASN A 212 2.87 22.01 2.55
N ARG A 213 3.39 21.91 3.77
CA ARG A 213 4.77 22.26 4.07
C ARG A 213 5.74 21.32 3.38
N LEU A 214 5.52 20.00 3.43
CA LEU A 214 6.37 19.02 2.77
C LEU A 214 6.38 19.22 1.24
N GLU A 215 5.22 19.44 0.63
CA GLU A 215 5.16 19.73 -0.82
C GLU A 215 5.98 20.99 -1.18
N HIS A 216 5.94 22.03 -0.35
CA HIS A 216 6.76 23.22 -0.55
C HIS A 216 8.26 22.92 -0.36
N GLU A 217 8.63 22.20 0.70
CA GLU A 217 10.03 21.85 0.96
C GLU A 217 10.62 20.98 -0.17
N LEU A 218 9.82 20.20 -0.88
CA LEU A 218 10.26 19.43 -2.06
C LEU A 218 10.35 20.28 -3.34
N SER A 219 9.77 21.48 -3.33
CA SER A 219 9.76 22.37 -4.49
C SER A 219 11.11 23.06 -4.70
N VAL A 220 11.29 23.63 -5.89
CA VAL A 220 12.47 24.46 -6.22
C VAL A 220 12.52 25.81 -5.49
N HIS A 221 11.41 26.20 -4.87
CA HIS A 221 11.32 27.47 -4.15
C HIS A 221 11.78 27.35 -2.69
N SER A 222 12.01 26.13 -2.18
CA SER A 222 12.59 25.93 -0.86
C SER A 222 14.11 26.11 -0.91
N VAL A 223 14.65 26.85 0.06
CA VAL A 223 16.09 27.08 0.23
C VAL A 223 16.69 26.01 1.14
N ASP A 224 17.90 25.56 0.83
CA ASP A 224 18.57 24.48 1.57
C ASP A 224 19.00 24.88 2.98
N GLY A 225 19.33 26.16 3.19
CA GLY A 225 19.68 26.71 4.51
C GLY A 225 18.49 27.01 5.42
N PRO A 226 18.75 27.54 6.62
CA PRO A 226 17.73 28.12 7.49
C PRO A 226 16.93 29.21 6.77
N LEU A 227 15.61 29.22 6.95
CA LEU A 227 14.72 30.25 6.41
C LEU A 227 14.86 31.57 7.19
N MET A 228 15.37 31.48 8.42
CA MET A 228 15.63 32.61 9.30
C MET A 228 17.05 32.56 9.87
N ASN A 229 17.64 33.73 10.11
CA ASN A 229 18.96 33.86 10.73
C ASN A 229 18.82 34.32 12.19
N LYS A 230 19.37 33.55 13.14
CA LYS A 230 19.31 33.81 14.58
C LYS A 230 19.94 35.17 14.96
N ASP A 231 21.08 35.52 14.35
CA ASP A 231 21.88 36.70 14.69
C ASP A 231 21.20 38.03 14.37
N LYS A 232 20.26 38.01 13.42
CA LYS A 232 19.51 39.19 12.95
C LYS A 232 18.31 39.53 13.84
N LYS A 233 17.94 38.67 14.80
CA LYS A 233 16.70 38.82 15.58
C LYS A 233 16.88 38.98 17.08
N ILE A 234 18.03 38.67 17.65
CA ILE A 234 18.31 38.99 19.05
C ILE A 234 18.48 40.52 19.16
N PRO A 235 17.63 41.22 19.93
CA PRO A 235 17.78 42.66 20.11
C PRO A 235 19.20 43.00 20.58
N HIS A 236 19.84 44.00 19.97
CA HIS A 236 21.24 44.31 20.24
C HIS A 236 21.55 44.52 21.73
N HIS A 237 20.59 45.04 22.50
CA HIS A 237 20.72 45.26 23.94
C HIS A 237 20.65 43.99 24.79
N LEU A 238 20.13 42.88 24.24
CA LEU A 238 20.06 41.58 24.92
C LEU A 238 21.22 40.65 24.55
N LYS A 239 21.99 40.98 23.50
CA LYS A 239 23.15 40.17 23.09
C LYS A 239 24.13 40.03 24.27
N ASN A 240 24.60 38.81 24.51
CA ASN A 240 25.48 38.42 25.62
C ASN A 240 24.88 38.56 27.04
N THR A 241 23.55 38.56 27.18
CA THR A 241 22.87 38.52 28.49
C THR A 241 22.15 37.19 28.70
N VAL A 242 21.83 36.84 29.96
CA VAL A 242 20.97 35.67 30.27
C VAL A 242 19.61 35.80 29.60
N GLN A 243 19.04 37.01 29.58
CA GLN A 243 17.80 37.30 28.87
C GLN A 243 17.93 37.11 27.34
N GLY A 244 19.12 37.38 26.78
CA GLY A 244 19.43 37.08 25.38
C GLY A 244 19.53 35.59 25.09
N ALA A 245 20.12 34.81 26.00
CA ALA A 245 20.15 33.35 25.91
C ALA A 245 18.75 32.74 26.02
N ASP A 246 17.93 33.22 26.97
CA ASP A 246 16.51 32.84 27.08
C ASP A 246 15.72 33.24 25.82
N TRP A 247 16.02 34.41 25.24
CA TRP A 247 15.41 34.88 24.00
C TRP A 247 15.78 33.98 22.81
N GLU A 248 17.04 33.56 22.72
CA GLU A 248 17.52 32.64 21.70
C GLU A 248 16.82 31.27 21.82
N LYS A 249 16.73 30.71 23.03
CA LYS A 249 16.00 29.46 23.30
C LYS A 249 14.51 29.57 22.97
N ARG A 250 13.90 30.75 23.09
CA ARG A 250 12.49 31.01 22.69
C ARG A 250 12.31 31.22 21.19
N CYS A 251 13.36 31.60 20.47
CA CYS A 251 13.32 31.79 19.03
C CYS A 251 13.52 30.48 18.26
N ASP A 252 14.13 29.47 18.87
CA ASP A 252 14.37 28.17 18.24
C ASP A 252 13.07 27.50 17.77
N ASN A 253 12.92 27.42 16.46
CA ASN A 253 11.71 26.93 15.79
C ASN A 253 12.04 26.26 14.45
N PHE A 254 11.01 25.65 13.83
CA PHE A 254 11.11 24.93 12.57
C PHE A 254 11.79 25.72 11.43
N GLU A 255 11.67 27.05 11.41
CA GLU A 255 12.22 27.91 10.35
C GLU A 255 13.74 28.08 10.44
N PHE A 256 14.35 27.75 11.59
CA PHE A 256 15.81 27.77 11.78
C PHE A 256 16.50 26.47 11.36
N LEU A 257 15.73 25.40 11.15
CA LEU A 257 16.24 24.13 10.63
C LEU A 257 16.66 24.29 9.17
N ASN A 258 17.68 23.55 8.74
CA ASN A 258 18.01 23.40 7.32
C ASN A 258 16.94 22.56 6.61
N ARG A 259 16.89 22.63 5.27
CA ARG A 259 15.87 21.94 4.48
C ARG A 259 15.84 20.42 4.70
N PRO A 260 16.97 19.69 4.70
CA PRO A 260 16.94 18.26 4.97
C PRO A 260 16.31 17.93 6.33
N GLU A 261 16.63 18.69 7.37
CA GLU A 261 16.07 18.47 8.71
C GLU A 261 14.59 18.86 8.77
N ARG A 262 14.18 19.96 8.12
CA ARG A 262 12.75 20.31 7.96
C ARG A 262 11.96 19.17 7.33
N ILE A 263 12.49 18.56 6.26
CA ILE A 263 11.85 17.41 5.59
C ILE A 263 11.82 16.21 6.53
N LYS A 264 12.92 15.90 7.23
CA LYS A 264 12.98 14.80 8.22
C LYS A 264 11.92 14.95 9.30
N ARG A 265 11.79 16.14 9.92
CA ARG A 265 10.78 16.39 10.95
C ARG A 265 9.36 16.20 10.41
N LEU A 266 9.07 16.72 9.22
CA LEU A 266 7.76 16.58 8.58
C LEU A 266 7.42 15.11 8.30
N VAL A 267 8.38 14.34 7.79
CA VAL A 267 8.19 12.91 7.52
C VAL A 267 8.00 12.12 8.81
N ALA A 268 8.75 12.43 9.88
CA ALA A 268 8.59 11.77 11.19
C ALA A 268 7.21 12.03 11.81
N VAL A 269 6.67 13.24 11.68
CA VAL A 269 5.29 13.56 12.11
C VAL A 269 4.27 12.78 11.27
N LEU A 270 4.46 12.74 9.95
CA LEU A 270 3.57 12.01 9.05
C LEU A 270 3.60 10.50 9.33
N GLU A 271 4.76 9.92 9.63
CA GLU A 271 4.90 8.51 10.02
C GLU A 271 3.98 8.16 11.20
N SER A 272 4.05 8.90 12.31
CA SER A 272 3.19 8.65 13.47
C SER A 272 1.70 8.82 13.16
N ILE A 273 1.35 9.78 12.30
CA ILE A 273 -0.05 9.97 11.87
C ILE A 273 -0.51 8.82 10.97
N ILE A 274 0.32 8.38 10.03
CA ILE A 274 -0.01 7.30 9.09
C ILE A 274 -0.21 5.99 9.85
N ASP A 275 0.60 5.70 10.86
CA ASP A 275 0.43 4.53 11.74
C ASP A 275 -0.97 4.49 12.40
N LEU A 276 -1.44 5.64 12.90
CA LEU A 276 -2.79 5.80 13.45
C LEU A 276 -3.87 5.53 12.38
N LEU A 277 -3.68 6.09 11.17
CA LEU A 277 -4.65 5.96 10.08
C LEU A 277 -4.73 4.54 9.53
N GLN A 278 -3.60 3.85 9.37
CA GLN A 278 -3.54 2.45 8.95
C GLN A 278 -4.23 1.55 9.98
N THR A 279 -3.95 1.79 11.26
CA THR A 279 -4.56 1.07 12.38
C THR A 279 -6.08 1.24 12.41
N ASP A 280 -6.58 2.49 12.33
CA ASP A 280 -8.03 2.76 12.28
C ASP A 280 -8.68 2.10 11.06
N LEU A 281 -8.05 2.15 9.89
CA LEU A 281 -8.59 1.58 8.67
C LEU A 281 -8.70 0.05 8.74
N ALA A 282 -7.67 -0.63 9.28
CA ALA A 282 -7.70 -2.07 9.52
C ALA A 282 -8.80 -2.46 10.52
N ILE A 283 -8.99 -1.64 11.57
CA ILE A 283 -10.04 -1.82 12.56
C ILE A 283 -11.44 -1.65 11.93
N CYS A 284 -11.65 -0.60 11.14
CA CYS A 284 -12.90 -0.40 10.41
C CYS A 284 -13.19 -1.57 9.47
N HIS A 285 -12.19 -2.04 8.74
CA HIS A 285 -12.31 -3.17 7.83
C HIS A 285 -12.69 -4.48 8.56
N SER A 286 -12.11 -4.75 9.72
CA SER A 286 -12.47 -5.92 10.54
C SER A 286 -13.88 -5.82 11.14
N LYS A 287 -14.33 -4.62 11.52
CA LYS A 287 -15.61 -4.42 12.21
C LYS A 287 -16.82 -4.50 11.28
N TYR A 288 -16.70 -4.02 10.04
CA TYR A 288 -17.82 -3.93 9.10
C TYR A 288 -17.60 -4.86 7.90
N THR A 289 -17.95 -6.13 8.07
CA THR A 289 -17.76 -7.18 7.03
C THR A 289 -18.87 -7.18 5.98
N TYR A 290 -19.98 -6.49 6.20
CA TYR A 290 -21.10 -6.35 5.26
C TYR A 290 -21.37 -4.87 4.98
N ASN A 291 -21.69 -4.53 3.73
CA ASN A 291 -21.99 -3.16 3.29
C ASN A 291 -20.90 -2.13 3.67
N LEU A 292 -19.64 -2.55 3.68
CA LEU A 292 -18.51 -1.75 4.16
C LEU A 292 -18.41 -0.39 3.45
N GLY A 293 -18.58 -0.35 2.13
CA GLY A 293 -18.63 0.90 1.37
C GLY A 293 -19.73 1.85 1.84
N THR A 294 -20.92 1.33 2.19
CA THR A 294 -22.00 2.16 2.74
C THR A 294 -21.64 2.71 4.12
N HIS A 295 -21.02 1.90 4.98
CA HIS A 295 -20.58 2.34 6.31
C HIS A 295 -19.53 3.45 6.23
N ILE A 296 -18.52 3.29 5.38
CA ILE A 296 -17.46 4.27 5.16
C ILE A 296 -18.00 5.57 4.56
N LEU A 297 -18.96 5.48 3.63
CA LEU A 297 -19.53 6.66 2.98
C LEU A 297 -20.51 7.42 3.89
N LYS A 298 -21.21 6.75 4.81
CA LYS A 298 -22.37 7.34 5.51
C LYS A 298 -22.27 7.42 7.04
N SER A 299 -21.90 6.35 7.73
CA SER A 299 -22.15 6.22 9.18
C SER A 299 -20.91 6.13 10.06
N GLU A 300 -19.89 5.38 9.64
CA GLU A 300 -18.75 4.99 10.49
C GLU A 300 -17.45 5.17 9.71
N LYS A 301 -17.09 6.44 9.50
CA LYS A 301 -16.04 6.81 8.55
C LYS A 301 -14.66 6.69 9.17
N PRO A 302 -13.72 5.95 8.58
CA PRO A 302 -12.33 5.92 9.03
C PRO A 302 -11.71 7.31 9.16
N LEU A 303 -10.74 7.50 10.05
CA LEU A 303 -10.04 8.77 10.28
C LEU A 303 -9.49 9.38 8.99
N MET A 304 -8.98 8.54 8.07
CA MET A 304 -8.48 8.97 6.76
C MET A 304 -9.53 9.71 5.92
N THR A 305 -10.82 9.41 6.08
CA THR A 305 -11.88 10.08 5.34
C THR A 305 -12.02 11.56 5.71
N PHE A 306 -11.72 11.94 6.96
CA PHE A 306 -11.76 13.32 7.42
C PHE A 306 -10.61 14.16 6.83
N ILE A 307 -9.50 13.50 6.50
CA ILE A 307 -8.34 14.11 5.82
C ILE A 307 -8.61 14.25 4.32
N LEU A 308 -9.10 13.17 3.70
CA LEU A 308 -9.33 13.16 2.25
C LEU A 308 -10.50 14.07 1.88
N TRP A 309 -11.63 14.01 2.58
CA TRP A 309 -12.86 14.74 2.24
C TRP A 309 -13.35 15.62 3.40
N PRO A 310 -12.59 16.67 3.77
CA PRO A 310 -12.98 17.56 4.86
C PRO A 310 -14.30 18.27 4.50
N GLY A 311 -15.32 18.12 5.34
CA GLY A 311 -16.53 18.94 5.30
C GLY A 311 -17.61 18.56 4.28
N ASN A 312 -17.49 17.48 3.49
CA ASN A 312 -18.58 17.09 2.59
C ASN A 312 -18.73 15.58 2.35
N ILE A 313 -19.85 15.05 2.86
CA ILE A 313 -20.24 13.64 2.75
C ILE A 313 -20.53 13.21 1.30
N ARG A 314 -21.00 14.14 0.44
CA ARG A 314 -21.36 13.84 -0.96
C ARG A 314 -20.15 13.62 -1.87
N TYR A 315 -18.96 14.01 -1.43
CA TYR A 315 -17.71 13.83 -2.20
C TYR A 315 -16.86 12.65 -1.71
N CYS A 316 -17.33 11.87 -0.71
CA CYS A 316 -16.59 10.66 -0.31
C CYS A 316 -16.47 9.70 -1.50
N GLY A 317 -15.25 9.22 -1.76
CA GLY A 317 -14.90 8.41 -2.92
C GLY A 317 -14.41 9.19 -4.14
N THR A 318 -14.49 10.53 -4.19
CA THR A 318 -13.95 11.29 -5.34
C THR A 318 -12.48 11.65 -5.16
N VAL A 319 -11.71 11.62 -6.25
CA VAL A 319 -10.33 12.11 -6.25
C VAL A 319 -10.34 13.64 -6.21
N ASN A 320 -9.73 14.24 -5.20
CA ASN A 320 -9.72 15.68 -4.99
C ASN A 320 -8.30 16.21 -4.77
N LYS A 321 -8.18 17.52 -4.46
CA LYS A 321 -6.89 18.19 -4.26
C LYS A 321 -6.00 17.51 -3.21
N ASN A 322 -6.57 17.04 -2.09
CA ASN A 322 -5.80 16.36 -1.05
C ASN A 322 -5.26 15.02 -1.56
N CYS A 323 -6.08 14.26 -2.30
CA CYS A 323 -5.66 13.02 -2.94
C CYS A 323 -4.50 13.28 -3.92
N THR A 324 -4.68 14.25 -4.83
CA THR A 324 -3.64 14.64 -5.81
C THR A 324 -2.36 15.09 -5.13
N GLN A 325 -2.44 15.80 -4.00
CA GLN A 325 -1.29 16.27 -3.26
C GLN A 325 -0.50 15.11 -2.64
N ILE A 326 -1.16 14.13 -2.01
CA ILE A 326 -0.52 12.90 -1.50
C ILE A 326 0.19 12.16 -2.64
N MET A 327 -0.49 11.98 -3.79
CA MET A 327 0.08 11.33 -4.96
C MET A 327 1.31 12.08 -5.49
N ARG A 328 1.27 13.42 -5.55
CA ARG A 328 2.41 14.25 -5.99
C ARG A 328 3.60 14.17 -5.04
N VAL A 329 3.37 14.25 -3.73
CA VAL A 329 4.44 14.12 -2.73
C VAL A 329 5.15 12.77 -2.88
N PHE A 330 4.39 11.67 -2.97
CA PHE A 330 4.96 10.34 -3.22
C PHE A 330 5.82 10.31 -4.50
N VAL A 331 5.29 10.83 -5.60
CA VAL A 331 6.00 10.90 -6.89
C VAL A 331 7.28 11.74 -6.79
N TYR A 332 7.23 12.89 -6.11
CA TYR A 332 8.39 13.77 -5.95
C TYR A 332 9.49 13.16 -5.10
N LEU A 333 9.18 12.55 -3.95
CA LEU A 333 10.23 11.88 -3.16
C LEU A 333 10.88 10.74 -3.95
N CYS A 334 10.09 9.93 -4.67
CA CYS A 334 10.62 8.84 -5.50
C CYS A 334 11.49 9.39 -6.65
N HIS A 335 11.03 10.44 -7.33
CA HIS A 335 11.77 11.09 -8.43
C HIS A 335 13.10 11.67 -7.95
N LEU A 336 13.09 12.36 -6.81
CA LEU A 336 14.26 13.00 -6.22
C LEU A 336 15.21 11.98 -5.56
N GLY A 337 14.75 10.76 -5.30
CA GLY A 337 15.58 9.69 -4.74
C GLY A 337 15.89 9.90 -3.25
N TYR A 338 14.89 10.32 -2.46
CA TYR A 338 15.03 10.44 -1.01
C TYR A 338 15.31 9.09 -0.33
N PRO A 339 15.86 9.09 0.90
CA PRO A 339 16.19 7.87 1.63
C PRO A 339 15.03 6.89 1.77
N SER A 340 15.33 5.58 1.79
CA SER A 340 14.31 4.52 1.79
C SER A 340 13.30 4.65 2.92
N TYR A 341 13.72 5.00 4.14
CA TYR A 341 12.80 5.17 5.26
C TYR A 341 11.73 6.26 4.99
N MET A 342 12.10 7.36 4.32
CA MET A 342 11.12 8.41 3.95
C MET A 342 10.19 7.93 2.83
N LEU A 343 10.74 7.18 1.87
CA LEU A 343 9.96 6.58 0.78
C LEU A 343 8.93 5.60 1.31
N ASP A 344 9.28 4.82 2.33
CA ASP A 344 8.40 3.84 2.95
C ASP A 344 7.25 4.53 3.69
N VAL A 345 7.51 5.64 4.40
CA VAL A 345 6.45 6.46 5.02
C VAL A 345 5.45 6.98 3.98
N VAL A 346 5.93 7.57 2.87
CA VAL A 346 5.00 8.09 1.85
C VAL A 346 4.33 6.98 1.03
N ALA A 347 4.96 5.81 0.90
CA ALA A 347 4.34 4.62 0.33
C ALA A 347 3.21 4.09 1.22
N ASN A 348 3.41 4.06 2.54
CA ASN A 348 2.39 3.71 3.53
C ASN A 348 1.22 4.71 3.48
N TRP A 349 1.50 6.00 3.28
CA TRP A 349 0.44 7.00 3.10
C TRP A 349 -0.39 6.76 1.85
N LEU A 350 0.28 6.52 0.72
CA LEU A 350 -0.37 6.19 -0.55
C LEU A 350 -1.21 4.92 -0.39
N ASN A 351 -0.68 3.86 0.22
CA ASN A 351 -1.41 2.63 0.50
C ASN A 351 -2.65 2.89 1.37
N THR A 352 -2.53 3.68 2.43
CA THR A 352 -3.67 4.02 3.31
C THR A 352 -4.78 4.74 2.55
N MET A 353 -4.42 5.69 1.67
CA MET A 353 -5.39 6.35 0.78
C MET A 353 -6.03 5.32 -0.16
N VAL A 354 -5.24 4.48 -0.81
CA VAL A 354 -5.71 3.49 -1.80
C VAL A 354 -6.64 2.48 -1.16
N GLN A 355 -6.29 1.95 0.01
CA GLN A 355 -7.17 1.07 0.76
C GLN A 355 -8.47 1.79 1.13
N THR A 356 -8.42 3.07 1.51
CA THR A 356 -9.64 3.86 1.76
C THR A 356 -10.54 3.94 0.53
N PHE A 357 -9.97 4.13 -0.67
CA PHE A 357 -10.73 4.09 -1.93
C PHE A 357 -11.27 2.69 -2.25
N TYR A 358 -10.46 1.64 -2.04
CA TYR A 358 -10.89 0.26 -2.24
C TYR A 358 -12.08 -0.11 -1.35
N LEU A 359 -12.06 0.30 -0.09
CA LEU A 359 -13.16 -0.01 0.83
C LEU A 359 -14.45 0.78 0.50
N CYS A 360 -14.39 1.79 -0.36
CA CYS A 360 -15.57 2.49 -0.88
C CYS A 360 -16.27 1.75 -2.03
N GLU A 361 -15.65 0.72 -2.62
CA GLU A 361 -16.26 -0.06 -3.71
C GLU A 361 -17.50 -0.83 -3.22
N THR A 362 -18.47 -1.06 -4.10
CA THR A 362 -19.77 -1.68 -3.76
C THR A 362 -19.64 -3.14 -3.30
N ASP A 363 -18.68 -3.87 -3.88
CA ASP A 363 -18.42 -5.28 -3.61
C ASP A 363 -17.02 -5.49 -3.02
N ALA A 364 -16.55 -4.52 -2.22
CA ALA A 364 -15.22 -4.57 -1.60
C ALA A 364 -14.97 -5.86 -0.79
N THR A 365 -16.03 -6.53 -0.33
CA THR A 365 -16.02 -7.74 0.51
C THR A 365 -16.00 -9.06 -0.28
N SER A 366 -15.94 -9.00 -1.60
CA SER A 366 -15.79 -10.15 -2.51
C SER A 366 -14.79 -9.83 -3.62
N ASP A 367 -14.45 -10.83 -4.44
CA ASP A 367 -13.66 -10.65 -5.68
C ASP A 367 -12.33 -9.90 -5.52
N TYR A 368 -11.64 -10.07 -4.38
CA TYR A 368 -10.41 -9.36 -4.06
C TYR A 368 -9.24 -9.72 -5.00
N PRO A 369 -8.58 -8.71 -5.62
CA PRO A 369 -8.96 -7.28 -5.59
C PRO A 369 -10.10 -6.97 -6.58
N HIS A 370 -11.16 -6.34 -6.07
CA HIS A 370 -12.24 -5.78 -6.89
C HIS A 370 -11.91 -4.33 -7.24
N ILE A 371 -11.60 -4.07 -8.52
CA ILE A 371 -11.24 -2.73 -9.01
C ILE A 371 -12.37 -2.24 -9.92
N ASP A 372 -13.19 -1.33 -9.41
CA ASP A 372 -14.28 -0.70 -10.15
C ASP A 372 -14.12 0.83 -10.17
N LYS A 373 -15.17 1.60 -9.91
CA LYS A 373 -15.23 3.03 -10.21
C LYS A 373 -14.16 3.84 -9.49
N TYR A 374 -14.00 3.62 -8.18
CA TYR A 374 -13.20 4.51 -7.34
C TYR A 374 -11.70 4.26 -7.53
N CYS A 375 -11.28 3.00 -7.52
CA CYS A 375 -9.90 2.62 -7.75
C CYS A 375 -9.46 2.90 -9.19
N ASN A 376 -10.32 2.68 -10.20
CA ASN A 376 -10.01 3.04 -11.58
C ASN A 376 -9.81 4.55 -11.74
N HIS A 377 -10.67 5.38 -11.12
CA HIS A 377 -10.52 6.82 -11.21
C HIS A 377 -9.22 7.31 -10.53
N LEU A 378 -8.91 6.76 -9.34
CA LEU A 378 -7.65 7.02 -8.64
C LEU A 378 -6.43 6.64 -9.48
N GLY A 379 -6.43 5.44 -10.09
CA GLY A 379 -5.34 4.97 -10.94
C GLY A 379 -5.10 5.86 -12.16
N ASN A 380 -6.17 6.32 -12.81
CA ASN A 380 -6.08 7.25 -13.93
C ASN A 380 -5.52 8.63 -13.54
N GLU A 381 -5.93 9.17 -12.38
CA GLU A 381 -5.37 10.43 -11.87
C GLU A 381 -3.89 10.26 -11.48
N PHE A 382 -3.51 9.14 -10.88
CA PHE A 382 -2.12 8.84 -10.57
C PHE A 382 -1.26 8.73 -11.84
N TYR A 383 -1.77 8.05 -12.88
CA TYR A 383 -1.11 7.95 -14.18
C TYR A 383 -0.81 9.32 -14.80
N LYS A 384 -1.76 10.28 -14.73
CA LYS A 384 -1.56 11.66 -15.19
C LYS A 384 -0.45 12.41 -14.45
N ILE A 385 -0.12 12.00 -13.22
CA ILE A 385 0.96 12.59 -12.42
C ILE A 385 2.30 11.98 -12.83
N ILE A 386 2.42 10.64 -12.88
CA ILE A 386 3.69 9.96 -13.16
C ILE A 386 4.19 10.18 -14.60
N THR A 387 3.29 10.44 -15.55
CA THR A 387 3.64 10.76 -16.94
C THR A 387 4.33 12.11 -17.12
N LYS A 388 4.37 12.94 -16.06
CA LYS A 388 5.06 14.24 -16.06
C LYS A 388 6.53 14.14 -15.63
N VAL A 389 7.01 12.96 -15.22
CA VAL A 389 8.40 12.74 -14.81
C VAL A 389 9.16 11.86 -15.83
N SER A 390 10.48 11.77 -15.69
CA SER A 390 11.32 10.95 -16.57
C SER A 390 10.99 9.46 -16.47
N VAL A 391 11.28 8.72 -17.55
CA VAL A 391 11.08 7.27 -17.67
C VAL A 391 11.71 6.48 -16.51
N GLU A 392 12.96 6.78 -16.16
CA GLU A 392 13.66 6.20 -15.01
C GLU A 392 12.92 6.47 -13.68
N SER A 393 12.28 7.63 -13.57
CA SER A 393 11.51 7.96 -12.37
C SER A 393 10.19 7.18 -12.31
N ILE A 394 9.56 6.94 -13.46
CA ILE A 394 8.36 6.10 -13.54
C ILE A 394 8.67 4.69 -13.03
N GLU A 395 9.80 4.10 -13.43
CA GLU A 395 10.24 2.80 -12.92
C GLU A 395 10.42 2.82 -11.40
N ARG A 396 11.15 3.80 -10.86
CA ARG A 396 11.35 3.98 -9.41
C ARG A 396 10.04 4.11 -8.64
N ILE A 397 9.10 4.87 -9.20
CA ILE A 397 7.77 5.07 -8.62
C ILE A 397 7.02 3.74 -8.60
N LEU A 398 6.93 3.04 -9.74
CA LEU A 398 6.18 1.78 -9.85
C LEU A 398 6.74 0.69 -8.92
N VAL A 399 8.05 0.60 -8.73
CA VAL A 399 8.69 -0.34 -7.77
C VAL A 399 8.12 -0.15 -6.36
N ARG A 400 7.89 1.10 -5.95
CA ARG A 400 7.50 1.47 -4.58
C ARG A 400 6.00 1.45 -4.31
N ILE A 401 5.15 1.35 -5.34
CA ILE A 401 3.69 1.33 -5.13
C ILE A 401 3.30 0.07 -4.35
N GLN A 402 2.57 0.28 -3.26
CA GLN A 402 1.85 -0.75 -2.53
C GLN A 402 0.37 -0.31 -2.43
N PRO A 403 -0.60 -1.24 -2.50
CA PRO A 403 -0.46 -2.70 -2.56
C PRO A 403 -0.19 -3.22 -4.00
N PRO A 404 0.15 -4.51 -4.18
CA PRO A 404 0.46 -5.08 -5.51
C PRO A 404 -0.63 -4.90 -6.55
N PHE A 405 -1.92 -4.97 -6.16
CA PHE A 405 -3.02 -4.80 -7.12
C PHE A 405 -3.05 -3.40 -7.73
N LEU A 406 -2.69 -2.37 -6.97
CA LEU A 406 -2.63 -1.01 -7.47
C LEU A 406 -1.42 -0.83 -8.37
N LYS A 407 -0.26 -1.39 -7.98
CA LYS A 407 0.94 -1.43 -8.82
C LYS A 407 0.61 -2.05 -10.18
N TYR A 408 -0.03 -3.22 -10.18
CA TYR A 408 -0.50 -3.89 -11.39
C TYR A 408 -1.45 -2.99 -12.20
N HIS A 409 -2.45 -2.41 -11.56
CA HIS A 409 -3.44 -1.57 -12.23
C HIS A 409 -2.81 -0.34 -12.91
N ILE A 410 -1.98 0.42 -12.19
CA ILE A 410 -1.31 1.61 -12.72
C ILE A 410 -0.30 1.23 -13.81
N ALA A 411 0.46 0.15 -13.62
CA ALA A 411 1.43 -0.31 -14.61
C ALA A 411 0.73 -0.81 -15.89
N MET A 412 -0.44 -1.44 -15.77
CA MET A 412 -1.27 -1.79 -16.93
C MET A 412 -1.82 -0.55 -17.65
N ILE A 413 -2.27 0.49 -16.94
CA ILE A 413 -2.65 1.77 -17.56
C ILE A 413 -1.45 2.34 -18.31
N TYR A 414 -0.26 2.36 -17.70
CA TYR A 414 0.95 2.82 -18.35
C TYR A 414 1.26 2.02 -19.60
N ILE A 415 1.24 0.68 -19.53
CA ILE A 415 1.52 -0.21 -20.65
C ILE A 415 0.57 0.05 -21.82
N LYS A 416 -0.73 0.17 -21.57
CA LYS A 416 -1.73 0.40 -22.63
C LYS A 416 -1.56 1.73 -23.35
N ASN A 417 -0.99 2.73 -22.69
CA ASN A 417 -0.75 4.04 -23.27
C ASN A 417 0.65 4.18 -23.89
N ALA A 418 1.65 3.51 -23.33
CA ALA A 418 3.05 3.58 -23.79
C ALA A 418 3.36 2.56 -24.90
N PHE A 419 2.66 1.43 -24.94
CA PHE A 419 2.90 0.35 -25.91
C PHE A 419 1.66 0.10 -26.79
N PRO A 420 1.82 -0.36 -28.04
CA PRO A 420 0.72 -0.72 -28.93
C PRO A 420 0.10 -2.08 -28.54
N VAL A 421 -0.46 -2.16 -27.34
CA VAL A 421 -1.13 -3.35 -26.79
C VAL A 421 -2.64 -3.19 -26.78
N ARG A 422 -3.35 -4.31 -26.94
CA ARG A 422 -4.82 -4.36 -26.93
C ARG A 422 -5.37 -5.29 -25.86
N ASP A 423 -4.53 -6.18 -25.34
CA ASP A 423 -4.89 -7.17 -24.35
C ASP A 423 -4.97 -6.52 -22.95
N ASP A 424 -5.91 -7.00 -22.12
CA ASP A 424 -6.14 -6.49 -20.76
C ASP A 424 -5.42 -7.31 -19.68
N CYS A 425 -4.68 -8.35 -20.07
CA CYS A 425 -3.95 -9.25 -19.17
C CYS A 425 -2.47 -9.28 -19.53
N ILE A 426 -1.60 -9.03 -18.54
CA ILE A 426 -0.15 -8.99 -18.73
C ILE A 426 0.42 -10.31 -19.26
N LEU A 427 -0.15 -11.47 -18.88
CA LEU A 427 0.27 -12.77 -19.38
C LEU A 427 0.12 -12.84 -20.91
N LYS A 428 -1.06 -12.45 -21.42
CA LYS A 428 -1.35 -12.43 -22.87
C LYS A 428 -0.48 -11.40 -23.60
N ILE A 429 -0.27 -10.22 -23.00
CA ILE A 429 0.65 -9.20 -23.53
C ILE A 429 2.06 -9.77 -23.69
N LEU A 430 2.61 -10.40 -22.65
CA LEU A 430 3.97 -10.92 -22.66
C LEU A 430 4.11 -12.12 -23.60
N THR A 431 3.12 -13.03 -23.64
CA THR A 431 3.07 -14.13 -24.61
C THR A 431 3.15 -13.61 -26.03
N ARG A 432 2.37 -12.57 -26.35
CA ARG A 432 2.37 -11.93 -27.67
C ARG A 432 3.67 -11.18 -27.94
N PHE A 433 4.21 -10.48 -26.94
CA PHE A 433 5.50 -9.79 -27.01
C PHE A 433 6.61 -10.76 -27.41
N ILE A 434 6.62 -11.96 -26.82
CA ILE A 434 7.61 -13.00 -27.11
C ILE A 434 7.38 -13.63 -28.48
N ARG A 435 6.16 -14.09 -28.77
CA ARG A 435 5.83 -14.74 -30.05
C ARG A 435 6.12 -13.87 -31.27
N GLN A 436 5.82 -12.58 -31.16
CA GLN A 436 5.98 -11.63 -32.27
C GLN A 436 7.32 -10.90 -32.26
N GLN A 437 8.24 -11.27 -31.36
CA GLN A 437 9.57 -10.65 -31.23
C GLN A 437 9.48 -9.12 -31.15
N GLN A 438 8.53 -8.61 -30.36
CA GLN A 438 8.22 -7.16 -30.32
C GLN A 438 9.40 -6.34 -29.79
N TRP A 439 10.38 -6.97 -29.13
CA TRP A 439 11.63 -6.34 -28.69
C TRP A 439 12.43 -5.72 -29.85
N LEU A 440 12.33 -6.26 -31.07
CA LEU A 440 13.04 -5.75 -32.26
C LEU A 440 12.63 -4.32 -32.65
N ARG A 441 11.53 -3.82 -32.09
CA ARG A 441 11.04 -2.45 -32.32
C ARG A 441 11.70 -1.41 -31.44
N TYR A 442 12.43 -1.82 -30.41
CA TYR A 442 13.08 -0.94 -29.46
C TYR A 442 14.58 -0.92 -29.73
N GLN A 443 15.22 0.23 -29.53
CA GLN A 443 16.67 0.29 -29.64
C GLN A 443 17.30 -0.42 -28.45
N ASP A 444 18.32 -1.21 -28.73
CA ASP A 444 19.15 -1.81 -27.71
C ASP A 444 20.11 -0.75 -27.18
N THR A 445 20.18 -0.64 -25.86
CA THR A 445 21.16 0.20 -25.19
C THR A 445 22.35 -0.68 -24.89
N ASN A 446 23.56 -0.32 -25.33
CA ASN A 446 24.82 -1.03 -25.01
C ASN A 446 25.15 -1.08 -23.49
N GLN A 447 24.22 -0.74 -22.61
CA GLN A 447 24.37 -0.79 -21.18
C GLN A 447 24.01 -2.19 -20.66
N PRO A 448 24.79 -2.75 -19.74
CA PRO A 448 24.44 -4.02 -19.11
C PRO A 448 23.12 -3.87 -18.35
N PHE A 449 22.22 -4.83 -18.54
CA PHE A 449 20.94 -4.84 -17.85
C PHE A 449 21.15 -4.88 -16.32
N GLN A 450 20.62 -3.88 -15.63
CA GLN A 450 20.57 -3.84 -14.17
C GLN A 450 19.12 -3.69 -13.74
N LEU A 451 18.59 -4.71 -13.05
CA LEU A 451 17.35 -4.57 -12.28
C LEU A 451 17.59 -3.48 -11.23
N MET A 452 16.63 -2.56 -11.08
CA MET A 452 16.79 -1.53 -10.05
C MET A 452 16.87 -2.14 -8.64
N PRO A 453 17.54 -1.47 -7.69
CA PRO A 453 17.45 -1.82 -6.27
C PRO A 453 15.97 -1.76 -5.81
N GLY A 454 15.49 -2.81 -5.14
CA GLY A 454 14.09 -2.93 -4.70
C GLY A 454 13.22 -3.88 -5.52
N PHE A 455 13.75 -4.49 -6.58
CA PHE A 455 13.13 -5.65 -7.22
C PHE A 455 13.23 -6.85 -6.26
N HIS A 456 12.17 -7.08 -5.50
CA HIS A 456 12.06 -8.26 -4.65
C HIS A 456 11.72 -9.46 -5.53
N VAL A 457 12.73 -10.20 -6.00
CA VAL A 457 12.55 -11.57 -6.52
C VAL A 457 11.70 -12.32 -5.52
N LEU A 458 10.39 -12.51 -5.77
CA LEU A 458 9.38 -13.37 -5.11
C LEU A 458 9.79 -14.03 -3.77
N LYS A 459 10.48 -13.32 -2.88
CA LYS A 459 11.03 -13.86 -1.63
C LYS A 459 9.85 -14.10 -0.71
N HIS A 460 8.76 -13.35 -0.88
CA HIS A 460 7.57 -13.51 -0.07
C HIS A 460 6.73 -14.77 -0.39
N LEU A 461 6.88 -15.35 -1.60
CA LEU A 461 6.17 -16.58 -1.98
C LEU A 461 6.98 -17.86 -1.72
N PHE A 462 8.31 -17.80 -1.74
CA PHE A 462 9.18 -18.94 -1.38
C PHE A 462 9.64 -18.96 0.09
N VAL A 463 9.82 -17.81 0.76
CA VAL A 463 10.36 -17.76 2.13
C VAL A 463 9.29 -17.93 3.23
N ARG A 464 7.99 -17.74 2.95
CA ARG A 464 6.94 -18.10 3.94
C ARG A 464 6.76 -19.62 4.12
N LEU A 465 7.44 -20.45 3.33
CA LEU A 465 7.46 -21.91 3.50
C LEU A 465 8.69 -22.44 4.25
N ILE A 466 9.71 -21.61 4.52
CA ILE A 466 10.88 -22.01 5.31
C ILE A 466 11.31 -20.84 6.21
N ASN A 467 11.17 -21.07 7.52
CA ASN A 467 11.65 -20.27 8.66
C ASN A 467 10.67 -19.27 9.30
N LYS A 468 9.97 -19.81 10.30
CA LYS A 468 9.74 -19.13 11.59
C LYS A 468 11.07 -18.73 12.23
N ASN A 469 11.02 -17.62 12.97
CA ASN A 469 12.03 -17.10 13.90
C ASN A 469 13.25 -16.44 13.25
N LEU A 470 13.38 -15.12 13.41
CA LEU A 470 14.44 -14.47 14.21
C LEU A 470 14.45 -12.94 13.96
N ASP A 471 14.30 -12.21 15.07
CA ASP A 471 14.98 -10.97 15.47
C ASP A 471 15.21 -9.87 14.43
N TRP A 472 14.39 -8.83 14.53
CA TRP A 472 14.70 -7.48 14.07
C TRP A 472 14.77 -6.55 15.28
N ILE A 473 15.97 -6.43 15.88
CA ILE A 473 16.34 -5.28 16.70
C ILE A 473 17.82 -4.94 16.40
N TYR A 474 18.07 -3.63 16.24
CA TYR A 474 19.35 -2.92 16.17
C TYR A 474 20.13 -2.94 14.85
N GLY A 475 20.11 -1.78 14.19
CA GLY A 475 21.14 -1.31 13.27
C GLY A 475 21.12 0.23 13.27
N ASP A 476 22.14 0.84 13.87
CA ASP A 476 22.33 2.29 13.98
C ASP A 476 22.48 2.95 12.59
N PRO A 477 21.95 4.17 12.36
CA PRO A 477 21.90 4.81 11.05
C PRO A 477 23.11 5.71 10.71
N GLU A 478 24.21 5.66 11.48
CA GLU A 478 25.27 6.66 11.36
C GLU A 478 26.10 6.60 10.06
N GLU A 479 26.25 5.44 9.42
CA GLU A 479 27.14 5.30 8.24
C GLU A 479 26.57 5.88 6.93
N GLU A 480 25.27 6.17 6.86
CA GLU A 480 24.70 6.76 5.65
C GLU A 480 24.99 8.27 5.55
N LEU A 481 25.38 8.96 6.65
CA LEU A 481 25.44 10.42 6.73
C LEU A 481 26.39 11.10 5.72
N THR A 482 27.48 10.46 5.32
CA THR A 482 28.53 11.08 4.50
C THR A 482 28.22 11.15 2.99
N THR A 483 27.18 10.46 2.52
CA THR A 483 26.83 10.45 1.08
C THR A 483 25.84 11.58 0.73
N TYR A 484 25.24 12.22 1.73
CA TYR A 484 24.08 13.11 1.57
C TYR A 484 24.37 14.55 1.15
N SER A 485 25.63 14.99 1.16
CA SER A 485 26.01 16.33 0.68
C SER A 485 26.01 16.47 -0.85
N LYS A 486 25.80 15.38 -1.61
CA LYS A 486 25.87 15.36 -3.08
C LYS A 486 24.52 15.25 -3.81
N LEU A 487 23.40 15.15 -3.09
CA LEU A 487 22.05 15.09 -3.70
C LEU A 487 21.42 16.46 -3.98
N GLY A 488 22.11 17.56 -3.65
CA GLY A 488 21.63 18.94 -3.77
C GLY A 488 21.44 19.50 -5.19
N GLU A 489 21.65 18.70 -6.26
CA GLU A 489 21.63 19.22 -7.64
C GLU A 489 20.42 18.80 -8.48
N LYS A 490 19.53 17.94 -7.99
CA LYS A 490 18.31 17.55 -8.75
C LYS A 490 17.11 18.38 -8.30
N SER A 491 16.98 19.60 -8.81
CA SER A 491 15.76 20.42 -8.67
C SER A 491 14.72 20.05 -9.74
N LEU A 492 13.44 20.01 -9.37
CA LEU A 492 12.33 19.84 -10.33
C LEU A 492 12.32 20.98 -11.38
N PRO A 493 11.94 20.75 -12.64
CA PRO A 493 11.79 21.86 -13.58
C PRO A 493 10.69 22.85 -13.16
N PRO A 494 10.85 24.16 -13.43
CA PRO A 494 9.88 25.19 -13.07
C PRO A 494 8.62 25.00 -13.92
N GLY A 495 7.55 24.49 -13.31
CA GLY A 495 6.27 24.25 -13.98
C GLY A 495 5.35 23.27 -13.25
N ALA A 496 5.86 22.51 -12.28
CA ALA A 496 5.04 21.59 -11.48
C ALA A 496 4.26 22.29 -10.33
N ALA A 497 4.64 23.53 -9.99
CA ALA A 497 4.13 24.28 -8.86
C ALA A 497 3.47 25.61 -9.28
N SER A 498 2.46 25.58 -10.14
CA SER A 498 1.48 26.68 -10.16
C SER A 498 0.14 26.21 -10.72
N THR A 499 -0.90 26.53 -9.95
CA THR A 499 -2.30 26.45 -10.36
C THR A 499 -2.58 27.43 -11.49
N GLY A 500 -3.25 26.96 -12.54
CA GLY A 500 -4.03 27.82 -13.44
C GLY A 500 -3.36 28.20 -14.77
N ALA A 501 -3.20 27.24 -15.67
CA ALA A 501 -3.28 27.48 -17.11
C ALA A 501 -3.53 26.14 -17.83
N ALA A 502 -4.81 25.79 -17.93
CA ALA A 502 -5.25 24.84 -18.94
C ALA A 502 -5.16 25.51 -20.33
N SER A 503 -4.92 24.68 -21.34
CA SER A 503 -4.88 25.00 -22.78
C SER A 503 -3.56 25.57 -23.31
N ALA A 504 -2.73 24.67 -23.86
CA ALA A 504 -1.89 24.83 -25.05
C ALA A 504 -0.83 23.72 -25.21
N ALA A 505 -0.55 22.93 -24.15
CA ALA A 505 0.49 21.89 -24.20
C ALA A 505 -0.04 20.45 -24.40
N ALA A 506 -1.33 20.27 -24.70
CA ALA A 506 -1.96 18.95 -24.86
C ALA A 506 -1.73 18.28 -26.24
N SER A 507 -0.90 18.86 -27.11
CA SER A 507 -0.64 18.32 -28.46
C SER A 507 0.82 17.95 -28.75
N ALA A 508 1.73 18.09 -27.78
CA ALA A 508 3.06 17.47 -27.91
C ALA A 508 2.95 16.03 -27.42
N ARG A 509 2.59 15.10 -28.33
CA ARG A 509 2.92 13.68 -28.15
C ARG A 509 4.40 13.61 -27.79
N HIS A 510 4.70 13.39 -26.52
CA HIS A 510 6.05 13.04 -26.11
C HIS A 510 6.32 11.71 -26.81
N ASN A 511 7.07 11.76 -27.91
CA ASN A 511 7.86 10.62 -28.40
C ASN A 511 8.90 10.34 -27.32
N VAL A 512 8.46 9.81 -26.18
CA VAL A 512 9.34 9.18 -25.21
C VAL A 512 10.00 8.05 -25.99
N HIS A 513 11.29 8.18 -26.24
CA HIS A 513 12.04 7.10 -26.84
C HIS A 513 12.11 5.97 -25.81
N VAL A 514 11.22 4.99 -25.98
CA VAL A 514 11.16 3.83 -25.10
C VAL A 514 12.26 2.87 -25.51
N THR A 515 13.22 2.65 -24.61
CA THR A 515 14.30 1.68 -24.81
C THR A 515 13.81 0.27 -24.55
N LEU A 516 14.55 -0.73 -25.05
CA LEU A 516 14.26 -2.13 -24.74
C LEU A 516 14.31 -2.38 -23.23
N GLN A 517 15.28 -1.79 -22.54
CA GLN A 517 15.41 -1.90 -21.08
C GLN A 517 14.17 -1.41 -20.34
N HIS A 518 13.66 -0.23 -20.72
CA HIS A 518 12.44 0.30 -20.11
C HIS A 518 11.24 -0.61 -20.34
N ALA A 519 11.07 -1.09 -21.59
CA ALA A 519 9.98 -2.00 -21.93
C ALA A 519 10.04 -3.28 -21.08
N VAL A 520 11.22 -3.88 -20.94
CA VAL A 520 11.40 -5.10 -20.13
C VAL A 520 11.17 -4.84 -18.65
N HIS A 521 11.68 -3.73 -18.08
CA HIS A 521 11.44 -3.37 -16.68
C HIS A 521 9.96 -3.23 -16.37
N ILE A 522 9.22 -2.49 -17.18
CA ILE A 522 7.79 -2.26 -16.96
C ILE A 522 6.99 -3.56 -17.10
N LEU A 523 7.28 -4.37 -18.12
CA LEU A 523 6.63 -5.68 -18.30
C LEU A 523 6.94 -6.62 -17.12
N TYR A 524 8.18 -6.63 -16.62
CA TYR A 524 8.57 -7.42 -15.45
C TYR A 524 7.82 -6.96 -14.19
N LEU A 525 7.85 -5.66 -13.88
CA LEU A 525 7.19 -5.10 -12.70
C LEU A 525 5.68 -5.36 -12.73
N THR A 526 5.08 -5.27 -13.91
CA THR A 526 3.65 -5.55 -14.08
C THR A 526 3.33 -7.03 -13.88
N LEU A 527 4.16 -7.93 -14.40
CA LEU A 527 3.99 -9.38 -14.22
C LEU A 527 4.17 -9.78 -12.76
N GLU A 528 5.21 -9.27 -12.09
CA GLU A 528 5.44 -9.50 -10.66
C GLU A 528 4.24 -9.05 -9.83
N ALA A 529 3.78 -7.81 -10.03
CA ALA A 529 2.61 -7.28 -9.35
C ALA A 529 1.35 -8.11 -9.61
N PHE A 530 1.16 -8.58 -10.85
CA PHE A 530 0.04 -9.44 -11.22
C PHE A 530 0.07 -10.80 -10.51
N LEU A 531 1.23 -11.46 -10.49
CA LEU A 531 1.42 -12.75 -9.84
C LEU A 531 1.26 -12.65 -8.32
N GLU A 532 1.72 -11.57 -7.69
CA GLU A 532 1.47 -11.30 -6.27
C GLU A 532 0.00 -11.03 -5.98
N THR A 533 -0.66 -10.27 -6.86
CA THR A 533 -2.05 -9.87 -6.70
C THR A 533 -3.02 -11.05 -6.74
N TYR A 534 -2.87 -11.93 -7.74
CA TYR A 534 -3.77 -13.06 -7.93
C TYR A 534 -3.24 -14.34 -7.27
N ASN A 535 -1.95 -14.40 -6.91
CA ASN A 535 -1.32 -15.58 -6.31
C ASN A 535 -1.71 -16.88 -7.04
N LEU A 536 -1.54 -16.88 -8.37
CA LEU A 536 -1.91 -18.02 -9.23
C LEU A 536 -1.21 -19.32 -8.81
N TYR A 537 0.02 -19.21 -8.31
CA TYR A 537 0.76 -20.35 -7.74
C TYR A 537 0.08 -20.96 -6.52
N GLY A 538 -0.42 -20.12 -5.61
CA GLY A 538 -1.20 -20.57 -4.46
C GLY A 538 -2.47 -21.30 -4.90
N VAL A 539 -3.15 -20.78 -5.92
CA VAL A 539 -4.38 -21.38 -6.46
C VAL A 539 -4.07 -22.73 -7.09
N GLN A 540 -3.06 -22.81 -7.97
CA GLN A 540 -2.66 -24.06 -8.61
C GLN A 540 -2.26 -25.13 -7.59
N LYS A 541 -1.47 -24.76 -6.58
CA LYS A 541 -1.04 -25.67 -5.51
C LYS A 541 -2.22 -26.23 -4.72
N LEU A 542 -3.15 -25.38 -4.28
CA LEU A 542 -4.34 -25.83 -3.57
C LEU A 542 -5.23 -26.68 -4.46
N TRP A 543 -5.36 -26.31 -5.74
CA TRP A 543 -6.18 -27.06 -6.69
C TRP A 543 -5.66 -28.49 -6.88
N CYS A 544 -4.35 -28.68 -6.99
CA CYS A 544 -3.71 -30.01 -6.99
C CYS A 544 -3.99 -30.78 -5.69
N ILE A 545 -3.83 -30.15 -4.53
CA ILE A 545 -4.11 -30.77 -3.22
C ILE A 545 -5.57 -31.23 -3.13
N TRP A 546 -6.52 -30.38 -3.50
CA TRP A 546 -7.94 -30.72 -3.46
C TRP A 546 -8.30 -31.81 -4.47
N ASN A 547 -7.74 -31.79 -5.67
CA ASN A 547 -7.94 -32.85 -6.66
C ASN A 547 -7.41 -34.21 -6.20
N SER A 548 -6.32 -34.24 -5.41
CA SER A 548 -5.81 -35.46 -4.78
C SER A 548 -6.62 -35.91 -3.55
N SER A 549 -7.55 -35.07 -3.07
CA SER A 549 -8.37 -35.36 -1.88
C SER A 549 -9.60 -36.21 -2.18
N VAL A 550 -9.95 -37.07 -1.22
CA VAL A 550 -11.16 -37.92 -1.23
C VAL A 550 -12.39 -37.16 -0.68
N LEU A 551 -12.22 -35.93 -0.18
CA LEU A 551 -13.29 -35.16 0.44
C LEU A 551 -14.37 -34.73 -0.57
N ASP A 552 -15.61 -34.62 -0.09
CA ASP A 552 -16.71 -34.02 -0.85
C ASP A 552 -16.52 -32.50 -0.96
N GLY A 553 -16.24 -32.03 -2.17
CA GLY A 553 -16.00 -30.62 -2.46
C GLY A 553 -17.18 -29.71 -2.09
N LYS A 554 -18.43 -30.18 -2.17
CA LYS A 554 -19.60 -29.33 -1.88
C LYS A 554 -19.69 -28.97 -0.39
N GLU A 555 -19.46 -29.94 0.48
CA GLU A 555 -19.43 -29.70 1.92
C GLU A 555 -18.23 -28.83 2.32
N LEU A 556 -17.09 -28.99 1.63
CA LEU A 556 -15.91 -28.19 1.89
C LEU A 556 -16.08 -26.72 1.47
N LEU A 557 -16.67 -26.49 0.30
CA LEU A 557 -17.03 -25.17 -0.19
C LEU A 557 -18.01 -24.47 0.78
N ARG A 558 -19.05 -25.18 1.23
CA ARG A 558 -20.02 -24.67 2.22
C ARG A 558 -19.31 -24.23 3.51
N ARG A 559 -18.44 -25.06 4.07
CA ARG A 559 -17.68 -24.75 5.29
C ARG A 559 -16.74 -23.56 5.10
N LEU A 560 -16.10 -23.44 3.95
CA LEU A 560 -15.18 -22.36 3.65
C LEU A 560 -15.92 -21.02 3.59
N THR A 561 -17.06 -20.97 2.90
CA THR A 561 -17.90 -19.78 2.80
C THR A 561 -18.47 -19.38 4.15
N GLU A 562 -18.97 -20.33 4.94
CA GLU A 562 -19.47 -20.09 6.31
C GLU A 562 -18.38 -19.59 7.25
N LYS A 563 -17.15 -20.09 7.12
CA LYS A 563 -16.02 -19.70 7.96
C LYS A 563 -15.49 -18.31 7.62
N THR A 564 -15.43 -17.96 6.34
CA THR A 564 -14.72 -16.75 5.88
C THR A 564 -15.65 -15.55 5.69
N ASN A 565 -16.97 -15.77 5.58
CA ASN A 565 -17.94 -14.75 5.14
C ASN A 565 -17.48 -14.02 3.87
N TYR A 566 -16.78 -14.74 2.99
CA TYR A 566 -16.17 -14.22 1.77
C TYR A 566 -16.62 -15.07 0.60
N THR A 567 -16.95 -14.42 -0.52
CA THR A 567 -17.45 -15.07 -1.72
C THR A 567 -16.69 -14.59 -2.96
N LEU A 568 -16.70 -15.43 -4.00
CA LEU A 568 -16.25 -15.07 -5.34
C LEU A 568 -17.41 -15.21 -6.31
N SER A 569 -17.47 -14.33 -7.31
CA SER A 569 -18.40 -14.47 -8.43
C SER A 569 -17.91 -15.52 -9.44
N ASP A 570 -18.84 -16.11 -10.20
CA ASP A 570 -18.51 -17.03 -11.29
C ASP A 570 -17.59 -16.37 -12.34
N ASP A 571 -17.77 -15.07 -12.58
CA ASP A 571 -16.92 -14.27 -13.46
C ASP A 571 -15.47 -14.22 -12.94
N TYR A 572 -15.30 -14.08 -11.63
CA TYR A 572 -13.99 -14.05 -11.00
C TYR A 572 -13.30 -15.42 -11.01
N ILE A 573 -14.06 -16.50 -10.82
CA ILE A 573 -13.54 -17.87 -10.93
C ILE A 573 -13.10 -18.16 -12.36
N ARG A 574 -13.91 -17.80 -13.36
CA ARG A 574 -13.54 -17.93 -14.78
C ARG A 574 -12.28 -17.14 -15.12
N LYS A 575 -12.14 -15.94 -14.54
CA LYS A 575 -10.92 -15.13 -14.69
C LYS A 575 -9.67 -15.84 -14.14
N TYR A 576 -9.78 -16.56 -13.02
CA TYR A 576 -8.67 -17.38 -12.52
C TYR A 576 -8.30 -18.51 -13.48
N ASP A 577 -9.28 -19.22 -14.02
CA ASP A 577 -9.07 -20.31 -14.98
C ASP A 577 -8.38 -19.80 -16.26
N ASP A 578 -8.86 -18.68 -16.81
CA ASP A 578 -8.25 -18.00 -17.95
C ASP A 578 -6.81 -17.57 -17.67
N ASN A 579 -6.55 -17.07 -16.46
CA ASN A 579 -5.21 -16.64 -16.04
C ASN A 579 -4.25 -17.82 -15.87
N LEU A 580 -4.71 -18.94 -15.32
CA LEU A 580 -3.91 -20.17 -15.20
C LEU A 580 -3.54 -20.71 -16.59
N THR A 581 -4.50 -20.75 -17.51
CA THR A 581 -4.27 -21.16 -18.90
C THR A 581 -3.27 -20.23 -19.59
N ALA A 582 -3.44 -18.91 -19.45
CA ALA A 582 -2.52 -17.93 -20.03
C ALA A 582 -1.10 -18.00 -19.42
N LEU A 583 -0.98 -18.38 -18.14
CA LEU A 583 0.32 -18.57 -17.48
C LEU A 583 1.06 -19.78 -18.04
N GLN A 584 0.37 -20.90 -18.22
CA GLN A 584 0.93 -22.10 -18.87
C GLN A 584 1.36 -21.81 -20.30
N GLU A 585 0.53 -21.08 -21.06
CA GLU A 585 0.87 -20.66 -22.42
C GLU A 585 2.13 -19.78 -22.44
N LEU A 586 2.23 -18.82 -21.51
CA LEU A 586 3.40 -17.97 -21.37
C LEU A 586 4.65 -18.78 -21.04
N GLN A 587 4.58 -19.73 -20.09
CA GLN A 587 5.69 -20.60 -19.74
C GLN A 587 6.16 -21.41 -20.96
N ASN A 588 5.24 -22.05 -21.68
CA ASN A 588 5.55 -22.83 -22.89
C ASN A 588 6.22 -21.97 -23.97
N VAL A 589 5.70 -20.76 -24.20
CA VAL A 589 6.29 -19.82 -25.17
C VAL A 589 7.65 -19.32 -24.72
N PHE A 590 7.81 -19.00 -23.44
CA PHE A 590 9.07 -18.51 -22.91
C PHE A 590 10.15 -19.59 -23.01
N TYR A 591 9.94 -20.77 -22.42
CA TYR A 591 10.92 -21.86 -22.43
C TYR A 591 11.17 -22.44 -23.82
N GLY A 592 10.15 -22.50 -24.68
CA GLY A 592 10.30 -22.89 -26.09
C GLY A 592 11.11 -21.91 -26.94
N ASN A 593 11.39 -20.70 -26.46
CA ASN A 593 12.20 -19.69 -27.17
C ASN A 593 13.51 -19.33 -26.45
N VAL A 594 13.61 -19.47 -25.13
CA VAL A 594 14.81 -19.13 -24.33
C VAL A 594 16.04 -19.98 -24.70
N GLY A 595 15.83 -21.17 -25.28
CA GLY A 595 16.90 -22.02 -25.84
C GLY A 595 17.36 -21.64 -27.26
N LYS A 596 16.77 -20.63 -27.91
CA LYS A 596 17.15 -20.16 -29.25
C LYS A 596 18.06 -18.94 -29.14
N GLU A 597 19.10 -18.87 -29.98
CA GLU A 597 20.09 -17.76 -30.02
C GLU A 597 19.50 -16.36 -30.27
N ASN A 598 18.20 -16.25 -30.57
CA ASN A 598 17.54 -15.01 -31.00
C ASN A 598 16.78 -14.27 -29.88
N VAL A 599 16.76 -14.75 -28.63
CA VAL A 599 16.11 -14.05 -27.52
C VAL A 599 17.14 -13.16 -26.79
N PRO A 600 16.92 -11.84 -26.67
CA PRO A 600 17.83 -10.94 -25.97
C PRO A 600 18.10 -11.39 -24.53
N GLU A 601 19.34 -11.28 -24.07
CA GLU A 601 19.74 -11.71 -22.71
C GLU A 601 18.89 -11.05 -21.63
N ILE A 602 18.54 -9.77 -21.83
CA ILE A 602 17.66 -9.00 -20.94
C ILE A 602 16.30 -9.68 -20.68
N MET A 603 15.78 -10.48 -21.62
CA MET A 603 14.52 -11.22 -21.45
C MET A 603 14.66 -12.42 -20.50
N ARG A 604 15.87 -12.89 -20.22
CA ARG A 604 16.08 -13.99 -19.25
C ARG A 604 15.64 -13.62 -17.84
N VAL A 605 15.48 -12.32 -17.55
CA VAL A 605 14.97 -11.84 -16.26
C VAL A 605 13.60 -12.45 -15.90
N PHE A 606 12.74 -12.71 -16.89
CA PHE A 606 11.42 -13.32 -16.66
C PHE A 606 11.49 -14.76 -16.13
N ALA A 607 12.61 -15.46 -16.33
CA ALA A 607 12.82 -16.81 -15.76
C ALA A 607 12.74 -16.79 -14.23
N LYS A 608 13.07 -15.65 -13.58
CA LYS A 608 12.96 -15.49 -12.13
C LYS A 608 11.51 -15.50 -11.62
N LEU A 609 10.55 -15.13 -12.47
CA LEU A 609 9.13 -15.07 -12.13
C LEU A 609 8.33 -16.27 -12.63
N LEU A 610 8.86 -17.00 -13.61
CA LEU A 610 8.18 -18.11 -14.28
C LEU A 610 8.89 -19.43 -14.00
N PRO A 611 9.00 -19.92 -12.74
CA PRO A 611 9.66 -21.19 -12.47
C PRO A 611 9.09 -22.30 -13.37
N LEU A 612 9.98 -23.17 -13.87
CA LEU A 612 9.59 -24.44 -14.47
C LEU A 612 8.86 -25.22 -13.39
N TYR A 613 7.56 -25.43 -13.58
CA TYR A 613 6.96 -26.61 -12.99
C TYR A 613 7.41 -27.77 -13.88
N GLU A 614 8.27 -28.62 -13.33
CA GLU A 614 8.09 -30.05 -13.59
C GLU A 614 6.67 -30.33 -13.05
N LEU A 615 5.68 -30.30 -13.95
CA LEU A 615 4.55 -31.18 -13.78
C LEU A 615 5.22 -32.54 -13.66
N GLU A 616 5.23 -33.14 -12.46
CA GLU A 616 5.53 -34.56 -12.31
C GLU A 616 4.54 -35.27 -13.25
N GLU A 617 5.00 -35.53 -14.48
CA GLU A 617 4.40 -36.49 -15.37
C GLU A 617 4.52 -37.82 -14.65
N GLU A 618 3.38 -38.27 -14.14
CA GLU A 618 2.98 -39.67 -13.96
C GLU A 618 4.09 -40.67 -13.58
N ALA A 619 4.00 -41.17 -12.34
CA ALA A 619 4.21 -42.58 -12.05
C ALA A 619 3.04 -43.12 -11.21
#